data_AF-Q6LDD4-F1
#
_entry.id   AF-Q6LDD4-F1
#
_cell.length_a   1.000
_cell.length_b   1.000
_cell.length_c   1.000
_cell.angle_alpha   90.00
_cell.angle_beta   90.00
_cell.angle_gamma   90.00
#
_symmetry.space_group_name_H-M   'P 1'
#
loop_
_entity.id
_entity.type
_entity.pdbx_description
1 polymer ?
#
loop_
_entity_poly.entity_id
_entity_poly.type
_entity_poly.pdbx_seq_one_letter_code
_entity_poly.pdbx_strand_id
1 'polypeptide(L)'
;RGMQAGSALLLGLLLGGMMAFDMGGPVNKAAYAFSTGLIASQVYTPMAAAMVAGMTPPLGIALATWVFRNRFTVEERGSATAAGVLGLAFDSEGAIPYAARDPLRTIPALVIGSAVAGAISMTAGAELKAPHGGIFVLLIPNAV
;
A
#
# COMPACT_ATOMS: atom_id res chain seq x y z
N ARG A 1 -1.27 10.45 -25.82
CA ARG A 1 -2.15 10.32 -24.61
C ARG A 1 -2.41 8.85 -24.22
N GLY A 2 -2.70 7.93 -25.14
CA GLY A 2 -2.93 6.50 -24.80
C GLY A 2 -1.71 5.73 -24.25
N MET A 3 -0.51 5.92 -24.82
CA MET A 3 0.70 5.22 -24.34
C MET A 3 1.12 5.63 -22.93
N GLN A 4 1.00 6.92 -22.59
CA GLN A 4 1.38 7.46 -21.27
C GLN A 4 0.45 6.98 -20.16
N ALA A 5 -0.87 6.92 -20.44
CA ALA A 5 -1.86 6.38 -19.51
C ALA A 5 -1.72 4.85 -19.33
N GLY A 6 -1.44 4.11 -20.41
CA GLY A 6 -1.18 2.67 -20.34
C GLY A 6 0.08 2.34 -19.53
N SER A 7 1.16 3.10 -19.71
CA SER A 7 2.38 2.95 -18.90
C SER A 7 2.16 3.28 -17.42
N ALA A 8 1.35 4.31 -17.11
CA ALA A 8 1.01 4.66 -15.73
C ALA A 8 0.22 3.55 -15.03
N LEU A 9 -0.76 2.96 -15.72
CA LEU A 9 -1.55 1.84 -15.20
C LEU A 9 -0.65 0.64 -14.87
N LEU A 10 0.18 0.21 -15.83
CA LEU A 10 1.07 -0.95 -15.66
C LEU A 10 2.11 -0.73 -14.55
N LEU A 11 2.71 0.46 -14.50
CA LEU A 11 3.66 0.81 -13.45
C LEU A 11 2.99 0.83 -12.07
N GLY A 12 1.78 1.37 -11.97
CA GLY A 12 1.02 1.39 -10.72
C GLY A 12 0.64 -0.01 -10.24
N LEU A 13 0.22 -0.90 -11.14
CA LEU A 13 -0.04 -2.31 -10.82
C LEU A 13 1.22 -3.00 -10.28
N LEU A 14 2.36 -2.80 -10.96
CA LEU A 14 3.63 -3.40 -10.58
C LEU A 14 4.09 -2.92 -9.20
N LEU A 15 4.23 -1.59 -9.03
CA LEU A 15 4.69 -1.00 -7.77
C LEU A 15 3.74 -1.34 -6.63
N GLY A 16 2.43 -1.28 -6.89
CA GLY A 16 1.44 -1.61 -5.89
C GLY A 16 1.52 -3.07 -5.43
N GLY A 17 1.66 -4.00 -6.37
CA GLY A 17 1.84 -5.42 -6.05
C GLY A 17 3.14 -5.68 -5.27
N MET A 18 4.24 -5.04 -5.66
CA MET A 18 5.53 -5.18 -4.97
C MET A 18 5.47 -4.68 -3.52
N MET A 19 4.81 -3.55 -3.27
CA MET A 19 4.66 -3.00 -1.92
C MET A 19 3.95 -3.96 -0.95
N ALA A 20 3.04 -4.80 -1.43
CA ALA A 20 2.28 -5.71 -0.57
C ALA A 20 2.81 -7.15 -0.54
N PHE A 21 3.77 -7.50 -1.41
CA PHE A 21 4.19 -8.89 -1.61
C PHE A 21 4.74 -9.55 -0.34
N ASP A 22 5.54 -8.81 0.43
CA ASP A 22 6.24 -9.31 1.61
C ASP A 22 6.05 -8.41 2.85
N MET A 23 5.03 -7.54 2.84
CA MET A 23 4.63 -6.65 3.95
C MET A 23 5.82 -5.98 4.67
N GLY A 24 6.68 -5.28 3.92
CA GLY A 24 7.84 -4.56 4.45
C GLY A 24 9.19 -5.27 4.23
N GLY A 25 9.18 -6.39 3.52
CA GLY A 25 10.38 -7.14 3.14
C GLY A 25 11.17 -6.51 1.98
N PRO A 26 12.12 -7.27 1.39
CA PRO A 26 13.00 -6.78 0.32
C PRO A 26 12.28 -6.27 -0.93
N VAL A 27 11.17 -6.90 -1.34
CA VAL A 27 10.43 -6.53 -2.54
C VAL A 27 9.69 -5.20 -2.34
N ASN A 28 9.04 -5.03 -1.18
CA ASN A 28 8.47 -3.76 -0.78
C ASN A 28 9.55 -2.66 -0.75
N LYS A 29 10.68 -2.89 -0.06
CA LYS A 29 11.76 -1.90 0.05
C LYS A 29 12.38 -1.54 -1.29
N ALA A 30 12.47 -2.48 -2.24
CA ALA A 30 12.93 -2.20 -3.59
C ALA A 30 11.97 -1.26 -4.33
N ALA A 31 10.65 -1.50 -4.26
CA ALA A 31 9.65 -0.61 -4.87
C ALA A 31 9.64 0.78 -4.21
N TYR A 32 9.79 0.84 -2.89
CA TYR A 32 9.88 2.09 -2.15
C TYR A 32 11.13 2.90 -2.53
N ALA A 33 12.30 2.24 -2.57
CA ALA A 33 13.56 2.87 -2.95
C ALA A 33 13.53 3.39 -4.39
N PHE A 34 12.96 2.61 -5.32
CA PHE A 34 12.73 3.03 -6.70
C PHE A 34 11.87 4.31 -6.76
N SER A 35 10.73 4.29 -6.07
CA SER A 35 9.78 5.41 -6.08
C SER A 35 10.38 6.67 -5.44
N THR A 36 11.14 6.50 -4.36
CA THR A 36 11.89 7.58 -3.70
C THR A 36 12.97 8.15 -4.62
N GLY A 37 13.72 7.31 -5.35
CA GLY A 37 14.76 7.75 -6.27
C GLY A 37 14.25 8.65 -7.38
N LEU A 38 13.00 8.43 -7.84
CA LEU A 38 12.36 9.22 -8.89
C LEU A 38 11.98 10.65 -8.46
N ILE A 39 11.87 10.91 -7.15
CA ILE A 39 11.63 12.25 -6.61
C ILE A 39 12.77 13.21 -7.02
N ALA A 40 14.01 12.73 -7.03
CA ALA A 40 15.18 13.53 -7.43
C ALA A 40 15.09 13.99 -8.90
N SER A 41 14.39 13.25 -9.75
CA SER A 41 14.10 13.59 -11.14
C SER A 41 12.76 14.31 -11.34
N GLN A 42 12.14 14.80 -10.26
CA GLN A 42 10.84 15.48 -10.27
C GLN A 42 9.68 14.60 -10.78
N VAL A 43 9.78 13.27 -10.57
CA VAL A 43 8.72 12.32 -10.91
C VAL A 43 8.10 11.80 -9.62
N TYR A 44 6.92 12.33 -9.27
CA TYR A 44 6.31 12.14 -7.95
C TYR A 44 5.18 11.09 -7.90
N THR A 45 4.60 10.73 -9.05
CA THR A 45 3.47 9.80 -9.10
C THR A 45 3.79 8.39 -8.60
N PRO A 46 5.01 7.82 -8.82
CA PRO A 46 5.36 6.51 -8.27
C PRO A 46 5.41 6.51 -6.74
N MET A 47 5.82 7.62 -6.13
CA MET A 47 5.88 7.75 -4.68
C MET A 47 4.48 7.72 -4.06
N ALA A 48 3.50 8.41 -4.66
CA ALA A 48 2.10 8.35 -4.23
C ALA A 48 1.53 6.94 -4.37
N ALA A 49 1.84 6.26 -5.47
CA ALA A 49 1.39 4.90 -5.72
C ALA A 49 1.97 3.90 -4.70
N ALA A 50 3.27 4.00 -4.42
CA ALA A 50 3.92 3.18 -3.40
C ALA A 50 3.31 3.42 -2.01
N MET A 51 3.01 4.69 -1.69
CA MET A 51 2.39 5.09 -0.42
C MET A 51 1.03 4.41 -0.22
N VAL A 52 0.07 4.65 -1.11
CA VAL A 52 -1.28 4.09 -0.95
C VAL A 52 -1.25 2.55 -0.98
N ALA A 53 -0.37 1.98 -1.80
CA ALA A 53 -0.22 0.53 -1.89
C ALA A 53 0.34 -0.11 -0.62
N GLY A 54 1.26 0.54 0.10
CA GLY A 54 1.77 0.04 1.38
C GLY A 54 0.79 0.23 2.54
N MET A 55 -0.09 1.23 2.48
CA MET A 55 -1.19 1.39 3.45
C MET A 55 -2.30 0.35 3.25
N THR A 56 -2.47 -0.15 2.02
CA THR A 56 -3.60 -1.01 1.63
C THR A 56 -3.68 -2.35 2.40
N PRO A 57 -2.59 -3.11 2.64
CA PRO A 57 -2.68 -4.40 3.31
C PRO A 57 -3.28 -4.34 4.73
N PRO A 58 -2.73 -3.56 5.67
CA PRO A 58 -3.29 -3.44 7.02
C PRO A 58 -4.68 -2.79 7.04
N LEU A 59 -4.95 -1.78 6.21
CA LEU A 59 -6.28 -1.16 6.13
C LEU A 59 -7.33 -2.12 5.57
N GLY A 60 -6.97 -2.90 4.55
CA GLY A 60 -7.82 -3.93 3.97
C GLY A 60 -8.17 -5.02 4.97
N ILE A 61 -7.20 -5.47 5.78
CA ILE A 61 -7.43 -6.44 6.86
C ILE A 61 -8.33 -5.86 7.95
N ALA A 62 -8.07 -4.63 8.41
CA ALA A 62 -8.88 -3.98 9.42
C ALA A 62 -10.34 -3.87 8.97
N LEU A 63 -10.55 -3.42 7.73
CA LEU A 63 -11.87 -3.32 7.11
C LEU A 63 -12.53 -4.70 6.96
N ALA A 64 -11.80 -5.69 6.44
CA ALA A 64 -12.31 -7.05 6.27
C ALA A 64 -12.74 -7.67 7.61
N THR A 65 -11.99 -7.40 8.68
CA THR A 65 -12.29 -7.90 10.02
C THR A 65 -13.56 -7.28 10.61
N TRP A 66 -13.82 -6.00 10.31
CA TRP A 66 -15.05 -5.34 10.72
C TRP A 66 -16.27 -5.80 9.91
N VAL A 67 -16.13 -5.90 8.59
CA VAL A 67 -17.22 -6.27 7.68
C VAL A 67 -17.57 -7.77 7.78
N PHE A 68 -16.55 -8.63 7.81
CA PHE A 68 -16.69 -10.09 7.80
C PHE A 68 -16.27 -10.71 9.13
N ARG A 69 -16.70 -10.12 10.26
CA ARG A 69 -16.35 -10.53 11.63
C ARG A 69 -16.50 -12.02 11.95
N ASN A 70 -17.34 -12.75 11.21
CA ASN A 70 -17.57 -14.19 11.37
C ASN A 70 -16.47 -15.06 10.72
N ARG A 71 -15.58 -14.48 9.92
CA ARG A 71 -14.44 -15.15 9.29
C ARG A 71 -13.14 -15.03 10.10
N PHE A 72 -13.15 -14.23 11.16
CA PHE A 72 -11.97 -13.93 11.99
C PHE A 72 -12.14 -14.43 13.42
N THR A 73 -11.04 -14.86 14.04
CA THR A 73 -11.01 -15.27 15.45
C THR A 73 -11.16 -14.08 16.38
N VAL A 74 -11.30 -14.36 17.68
CA VAL A 74 -11.44 -13.30 18.69
C VAL A 74 -10.16 -12.47 18.78
N GLU A 75 -8.99 -13.14 18.67
CA GLU A 75 -7.66 -12.51 18.70
C GLU A 75 -7.42 -11.63 17.47
N GLU A 76 -7.80 -12.10 16.29
CA GLU A 76 -7.74 -11.31 15.04
C GLU A 76 -8.62 -10.07 15.14
N ARG A 77 -9.86 -10.23 15.60
CA ARG A 77 -10.76 -9.10 15.84
C ARG A 77 -10.21 -8.09 16.85
N GLY A 78 -9.53 -8.57 17.89
CA GLY A 78 -8.89 -7.71 18.89
C GLY A 78 -7.71 -6.89 18.33
N SER A 79 -6.95 -7.44 17.40
CA SER A 79 -5.77 -6.78 16.82
C SER A 79 -6.04 -5.98 15.54
N ALA A 80 -7.19 -6.15 14.89
CA ALA A 80 -7.54 -5.50 13.63
C ALA A 80 -7.53 -3.97 13.69
N THR A 81 -7.98 -3.37 14.80
CA THR A 81 -7.95 -1.90 14.97
C THR A 81 -6.50 -1.40 15.03
N ALA A 82 -5.62 -2.11 15.73
CA ALA A 82 -4.20 -1.77 15.78
C ALA A 82 -3.55 -1.89 14.40
N ALA A 83 -3.86 -2.95 13.65
CA ALA A 83 -3.44 -3.09 12.26
C ALA A 83 -3.92 -1.90 11.40
N GLY A 84 -5.18 -1.48 11.54
CA GLY A 84 -5.70 -0.30 10.84
C GLY A 84 -4.93 0.99 11.14
N VAL A 85 -4.56 1.21 12.41
CA VAL A 85 -3.73 2.37 12.81
C VAL A 85 -2.33 2.29 12.18
N LEU A 86 -1.69 1.12 12.17
CA LEU A 86 -0.42 0.91 11.47
C LEU A 86 -0.55 1.21 9.97
N GLY A 87 -1.66 0.77 9.36
CA GLY A 87 -1.96 1.10 7.97
C GLY A 87 -2.09 2.59 7.69
N LEU A 88 -2.73 3.34 8.58
CA LEU A 88 -2.76 4.80 8.49
C LEU A 88 -1.37 5.42 8.63
N ALA A 89 -0.45 4.77 9.33
CA ALA A 89 0.94 5.18 9.48
C ALA A 89 1.86 4.70 8.34
N PHE A 90 1.31 4.04 7.30
CA PHE A 90 2.09 3.41 6.23
C PHE A 90 3.05 2.33 6.74
N ASP A 91 2.62 1.60 7.76
CA ASP A 91 3.29 0.42 8.26
C ASP A 91 2.49 -0.82 7.80
N SER A 92 3.08 -1.56 6.86
CA SER A 92 2.45 -2.71 6.20
C SER A 92 2.48 -3.97 7.07
N GLU A 93 3.31 -3.98 8.11
CA GLU A 93 3.66 -5.12 8.94
C GLU A 93 2.48 -5.53 9.84
N GLY A 94 1.52 -4.62 10.06
CA GLY A 94 0.24 -4.92 10.70
C GLY A 94 -0.54 -6.06 10.03
N ALA A 95 -0.22 -6.37 8.76
CA ALA A 95 -0.80 -7.48 8.02
C ALA A 95 -0.12 -8.85 8.25
N ILE A 96 1.13 -8.88 8.75
CA ILE A 96 1.93 -10.10 8.89
C ILE A 96 1.23 -11.19 9.70
N PRO A 97 0.60 -10.92 10.86
CA PRO A 97 -0.04 -11.98 11.66
C PRO A 97 -1.17 -12.70 10.91
N TYR A 98 -1.90 -11.98 10.05
CA TYR A 98 -2.99 -12.52 9.25
C TYR A 98 -2.46 -13.32 8.07
N ALA A 99 -1.43 -12.79 7.40
CA ALA A 99 -0.74 -13.48 6.31
C ALA A 99 -0.05 -14.77 6.79
N ALA A 100 0.54 -14.77 7.99
CA ALA A 100 1.17 -15.95 8.57
C ALA A 100 0.16 -17.07 8.86
N ARG A 101 -1.09 -16.73 9.18
CA ARG A 101 -2.14 -17.71 9.48
C ARG A 101 -2.74 -18.35 8.23
N ASP A 102 -3.04 -17.55 7.21
CA ASP A 102 -3.60 -18.03 5.93
C ASP A 102 -2.88 -17.36 4.75
N PRO A 103 -1.63 -17.78 4.44
CA PRO A 103 -0.79 -17.10 3.45
C PRO A 103 -1.34 -17.20 2.04
N LEU A 104 -1.92 -18.35 1.69
CA LEU A 104 -2.39 -18.63 0.33
C LEU A 104 -3.61 -17.79 -0.07
N ARG A 105 -4.41 -17.33 0.90
CA ARG A 105 -5.53 -16.43 0.63
C ARG A 105 -5.18 -14.98 0.88
N THR A 106 -4.47 -14.72 1.97
CA THR A 106 -4.20 -13.35 2.42
C THR A 106 -3.21 -12.67 1.48
N ILE A 107 -2.03 -13.26 1.24
CA ILE A 107 -0.98 -12.59 0.45
C ILE A 107 -1.48 -12.23 -0.96
N PRO A 108 -2.10 -13.15 -1.74
CA PRO A 108 -2.62 -12.78 -3.05
C PRO A 108 -3.69 -11.69 -3.00
N ALA A 109 -4.57 -11.69 -2.00
CA ALA A 109 -5.59 -10.66 -1.84
C ALA A 109 -4.97 -9.29 -1.53
N LEU A 110 -3.95 -9.23 -0.67
CA LEU A 110 -3.22 -8.00 -0.35
C LEU A 110 -2.48 -7.48 -1.59
N VAL A 111 -1.76 -8.36 -2.31
CA VAL A 111 -1.02 -8.01 -3.53
C VAL A 111 -1.96 -7.45 -4.60
N ILE A 112 -3.08 -8.11 -4.86
CA ILE A 112 -4.05 -7.66 -5.86
C ILE A 112 -4.67 -6.32 -5.43
N GLY A 113 -5.09 -6.19 -4.17
CA GLY A 113 -5.66 -4.96 -3.64
C GLY A 113 -4.70 -3.78 -3.77
N SER A 114 -3.44 -3.96 -3.37
CA SER A 114 -2.41 -2.93 -3.46
C SER A 114 -1.99 -2.62 -4.89
N ALA A 115 -1.94 -3.61 -5.78
CA ALA A 115 -1.72 -3.38 -7.21
C ALA A 115 -2.82 -2.48 -7.79
N VAL A 116 -4.09 -2.77 -7.48
CA VAL A 116 -5.22 -1.95 -7.92
C VAL A 116 -5.14 -0.54 -7.33
N ALA A 117 -4.82 -0.40 -6.04
CA ALA A 117 -4.64 0.91 -5.41
C ALA A 117 -3.52 1.74 -6.06
N GLY A 118 -2.36 1.12 -6.32
CA GLY A 118 -1.24 1.77 -7.01
C GLY A 118 -1.58 2.17 -8.44
N ALA A 119 -2.32 1.32 -9.16
CA ALA A 119 -2.81 1.60 -10.51
C ALA A 119 -3.77 2.81 -10.53
N ILE A 120 -4.73 2.85 -9.60
CA ILE A 120 -5.65 3.99 -9.43
C ILE A 120 -4.85 5.26 -9.13
N SER A 121 -3.89 5.22 -8.20
CA SER A 121 -3.05 6.38 -7.85
C SER A 121 -2.29 6.93 -9.05
N MET A 122 -1.59 6.06 -9.78
CA MET A 122 -0.80 6.43 -10.96
C MET A 122 -1.67 7.00 -12.07
N THR A 123 -2.83 6.40 -12.32
CA THR A 123 -3.74 6.84 -13.40
C THR A 123 -4.50 8.11 -13.04
N ALA A 124 -4.79 8.34 -11.76
CA ALA A 124 -5.33 9.59 -11.26
C ALA A 124 -4.30 10.73 -11.28
N GLY A 125 -3.01 10.42 -11.46
CA GLY A 125 -1.93 11.40 -11.42
C GLY A 125 -1.67 11.95 -10.02
N ALA A 126 -1.98 11.19 -8.98
CA ALA A 126 -1.69 11.59 -7.60
C ALA A 126 -0.18 11.71 -7.40
N GLU A 127 0.26 12.78 -6.75
CA GLU A 127 1.68 13.07 -6.52
C GLU A 127 2.00 13.07 -5.03
N LEU A 128 3.23 12.68 -4.70
CA LEU A 128 3.76 12.75 -3.34
C LEU A 128 5.22 13.18 -3.42
N LYS A 129 5.52 14.37 -2.94
CA LYS A 129 6.84 15.01 -3.10
C LYS A 129 7.84 14.62 -2.03
N ALA A 130 7.41 13.88 -1.00
CA ALA A 130 8.26 13.53 0.10
C ALA A 130 8.16 12.04 0.48
N PRO A 131 9.30 11.40 0.79
CA PRO A 131 9.39 9.97 1.05
C PRO A 131 9.07 9.65 2.51
N HIS A 132 7.88 10.03 2.96
CA HIS A 132 7.41 9.76 4.33
C HIS A 132 5.94 9.31 4.34
N GLY A 133 5.62 8.54 5.37
CA GLY A 133 4.51 7.61 5.42
C GLY A 133 3.19 8.13 5.97
N GLY A 134 2.11 7.62 5.40
CA GLY A 134 0.80 7.57 6.01
C GLY A 134 0.02 8.87 5.93
N ILE A 135 -1.09 8.94 6.66
CA ILE A 135 -1.95 10.13 6.73
C ILE A 135 -1.20 11.36 7.27
N PHE A 136 -0.09 11.15 7.97
CA PHE A 136 0.76 12.20 8.54
C PHE A 136 1.38 13.11 7.48
N VAL A 137 1.53 12.64 6.23
CA VAL A 137 2.02 13.47 5.14
C VAL A 137 1.14 14.69 4.87
N LEU A 138 -0.16 14.59 5.14
CA LEU A 138 -1.12 15.67 4.90
C LEU A 138 -0.84 16.91 5.76
N LEU A 139 -0.05 16.77 6.83
CA LEU A 139 0.32 17.87 7.72
C LEU A 139 1.52 18.66 7.20
N ILE A 140 2.21 18.15 6.16
CA ILE A 140 3.44 18.75 5.65
C ILE A 140 3.09 19.67 4.47
N PRO A 141 3.41 20.99 4.56
CA PRO A 141 3.06 21.94 3.51
C PRO A 141 3.66 21.53 2.16
N ASN A 142 2.83 21.50 1.12
CA ASN A 142 3.19 21.18 -0.27
C ASN A 142 3.73 19.75 -0.50
N ALA A 143 3.50 18.82 0.43
CA ALA A 143 3.95 17.42 0.27
C ALA A 143 3.06 16.60 -0.67
N VAL A 144 1.77 16.96 -0.80
CA VAL A 144 0.76 16.34 -1.66
C VAL A 144 0.22 17.39 -2.64
#